data_AF-A0A7K4B6C3-F1
#
_entry.id   AF-A0A7K4B6C3-F1
#
_cell.length_a   1.000
_cell.length_b   1.000
_cell.length_c   1.000
_cell.angle_alpha   90.00
_cell.angle_beta   90.00
_cell.angle_gamma   90.00
#
_symmetry.space_group_name_H-M   'P 1'
#
loop_
_entity.id
_entity.type
_entity.pdbx_description
1 polymer ?
#
loop_
_entity_poly.entity_id
_entity_poly.type
_entity_poly.pdbx_seq_one_letter_code
_entity_poly.pdbx_strand_id
1 'polypeptide(L)'
;MAFWNRKKIESPSDDVSQDIPDKPAILLDKEQRAKSENIPQKRLKIPLNKTTVDVKYVRNTIVFPCPICNEWNTADLSDLDPIMGGDLMCLHCQVMFHIPGGYKTKTELSNLKIYAGLPVAIRKFPIFYWNHPTINELDEQGITGIIIQYGLWGYCQKCHHQFSAAVLMNLPQTAGEVVDYRSLSSDEMVEMKSLRQGSCPYCSHRILLVIISDVPHYVISASENLAHRWEED
;
A
#
# COMPACT_ATOMS: atom_id res chain seq x y z
N MET A 1 -18.22 -8.53 -70.53
CA MET A 1 -17.81 -7.13 -70.24
C MET A 1 -16.68 -7.23 -69.21
N ALA A 2 -15.43 -7.32 -69.64
CA ALA A 2 -14.53 -6.19 -69.93
C ALA A 2 -14.26 -5.36 -68.66
N PHE A 3 -13.11 -5.63 -68.00
CA PHE A 3 -11.90 -4.77 -67.98
C PHE A 3 -12.07 -3.62 -66.95
N TRP A 4 -11.17 -3.38 -65.98
CA TRP A 4 -9.73 -3.10 -66.06
C TRP A 4 -9.04 -3.43 -64.71
N ASN A 5 -8.01 -4.29 -64.66
CA ASN A 5 -6.55 -4.01 -64.75
C ASN A 5 -5.95 -3.34 -63.48
N ARG A 6 -5.21 -4.08 -62.64
CA ARG A 6 -3.75 -4.38 -62.68
C ARG A 6 -2.86 -3.23 -62.16
N LYS A 7 -2.10 -3.52 -61.09
CA LYS A 7 -0.62 -3.62 -61.15
C LYS A 7 -0.10 -4.52 -60.01
N LYS A 8 0.52 -5.63 -60.41
CA LYS A 8 1.62 -6.30 -59.68
C LYS A 8 2.89 -5.48 -59.91
N ILE A 9 3.80 -5.46 -58.92
CA ILE A 9 5.27 -5.46 -59.02
C ILE A 9 5.73 -5.84 -57.58
N GLU A 10 6.09 -7.11 -57.39
CA GLU A 10 7.47 -7.60 -57.20
C GLU A 10 8.03 -7.32 -55.81
N SER A 11 8.18 -8.40 -55.04
CA SER A 11 9.08 -8.54 -53.93
C SER A 11 10.53 -8.61 -54.43
N PRO A 12 11.47 -7.90 -53.80
CA PRO A 12 12.78 -8.44 -53.52
C PRO A 12 12.83 -8.90 -52.06
N SER A 13 13.25 -10.15 -51.90
CA SER A 13 13.88 -10.68 -50.70
C SER A 13 15.00 -9.76 -50.22
N ASP A 14 15.02 -9.48 -48.92
CA ASP A 14 16.27 -9.32 -48.17
C ASP A 14 16.03 -9.78 -46.73
N ASP A 15 16.82 -10.76 -46.32
CA ASP A 15 17.00 -11.20 -44.94
C ASP A 15 17.34 -9.99 -44.05
N VAL A 16 16.50 -9.70 -43.06
CA VAL A 16 16.95 -9.04 -41.84
C VAL A 16 16.25 -9.72 -40.67
N SER A 17 17.08 -10.42 -39.91
CA SER A 17 16.87 -10.97 -38.58
C SER A 17 15.83 -10.20 -37.75
N GLN A 18 14.83 -10.92 -37.25
CA GLN A 18 14.02 -10.49 -36.12
C GLN A 18 14.90 -10.52 -34.86
N ASP A 19 15.65 -9.46 -34.61
CA ASP A 19 16.16 -9.16 -33.27
C ASP A 19 15.08 -8.34 -32.55
N ILE A 20 14.21 -9.05 -31.83
CA ILE A 20 13.43 -8.46 -30.74
C ILE A 20 14.44 -8.24 -29.61
N PRO A 21 14.75 -6.99 -29.19
CA PRO A 21 15.44 -6.84 -27.92
C PRO A 21 14.40 -7.09 -26.84
N ASP A 22 14.41 -8.31 -26.29
CA ASP A 22 13.86 -8.65 -24.99
C ASP A 22 14.58 -7.79 -23.94
N LYS A 23 14.11 -6.57 -23.77
CA LYS A 23 14.44 -5.76 -22.60
C LYS A 23 13.34 -6.02 -21.57
N PRO A 24 13.67 -6.59 -20.40
CA PRO A 24 12.66 -6.79 -19.36
C PRO A 24 12.08 -5.42 -18.96
N ALA A 25 10.75 -5.35 -18.90
CA ALA A 25 9.98 -4.14 -18.58
C ALA A 25 10.43 -3.43 -17.28
N ILE A 26 11.18 -4.14 -16.42
CA ILE A 26 11.77 -3.65 -15.17
C ILE A 26 12.79 -2.51 -15.39
N LEU A 27 13.44 -2.44 -16.55
CA LEU A 27 14.45 -1.39 -16.82
C LEU A 27 13.85 -0.07 -17.32
N LEU A 28 12.64 -0.07 -17.88
CA LEU A 28 11.97 1.13 -18.38
C LEU A 28 11.46 2.04 -17.25
N ASP A 29 11.07 1.47 -16.11
CA ASP A 29 10.64 2.24 -14.92
C ASP A 29 11.81 2.98 -14.25
N LYS A 30 13.02 2.41 -14.26
CA LYS A 30 14.22 3.08 -13.73
C LYS A 30 14.65 4.26 -14.59
N GLU A 31 14.58 4.16 -15.92
CA GLU A 31 14.97 5.26 -16.82
C GLU A 31 13.94 6.42 -16.84
N GLN A 32 12.66 6.16 -16.54
CA GLN A 32 11.67 7.23 -16.37
C GLN A 32 11.76 7.92 -15.00
N ARG A 33 12.13 7.20 -13.92
CA ARG A 33 12.41 7.80 -12.60
C ARG A 33 13.65 8.71 -12.62
N ALA A 34 14.72 8.31 -13.32
CA ALA A 34 15.99 9.06 -13.37
C ALA A 34 15.88 10.44 -14.07
N LYS A 35 14.88 10.67 -14.93
CA LYS A 35 14.69 11.97 -15.60
C LYS A 35 13.94 13.02 -14.76
N SER A 36 13.49 12.67 -13.56
CA SER A 36 12.79 13.58 -12.65
C SER A 36 13.70 14.23 -11.58
N GLU A 37 15.00 13.94 -11.56
CA GLU A 37 15.85 14.22 -10.39
C GLU A 37 16.42 15.64 -10.24
N ASN A 38 16.08 16.61 -11.09
CA ASN A 38 16.69 17.95 -11.03
C ASN A 38 15.72 19.12 -10.82
N ILE A 39 14.63 18.89 -10.09
CA ILE A 39 13.87 19.99 -9.49
C ILE A 39 13.93 19.80 -7.98
N PRO A 40 14.38 20.80 -7.18
CA PRO A 40 14.26 20.74 -5.74
C PRO A 40 12.77 20.68 -5.39
N GLN A 41 12.23 19.48 -5.28
CA GLN A 41 10.87 19.27 -4.84
C GLN A 41 10.79 19.81 -3.42
N LYS A 42 9.97 20.85 -3.22
CA LYS A 42 9.51 21.19 -1.87
C LYS A 42 8.96 19.89 -1.27
N ARG A 43 9.67 19.30 -0.30
CA ARG A 43 9.21 18.11 0.39
C ARG A 43 7.79 18.40 0.90
N LEU A 44 6.80 17.76 0.28
CA LEU A 44 5.40 17.91 0.66
C LEU A 44 5.31 17.49 2.12
N LYS A 45 4.82 18.38 3.00
CA LYS A 45 4.61 18.02 4.41
C LYS A 45 3.33 17.19 4.49
N ILE A 46 3.49 15.86 4.51
CA ILE A 46 2.40 14.90 4.65
C ILE A 46 2.05 14.75 6.14
N PRO A 47 0.77 14.79 6.53
CA PRO A 47 0.36 14.50 7.91
C PRO A 47 0.62 13.03 8.26
N LEU A 48 1.05 12.77 9.49
CA LEU A 48 1.30 11.42 10.00
C LEU A 48 0.13 10.92 10.85
N ASN A 49 0.00 9.59 10.97
CA ASN A 49 -0.94 8.97 11.90
C ASN A 49 -0.69 9.46 13.34
N LYS A 50 -1.78 9.84 14.03
CA LYS A 50 -1.71 10.09 15.47
C LYS A 50 -1.55 8.77 16.21
N THR A 51 -0.79 8.78 17.29
CA THR A 51 -0.45 7.56 18.03
C THR A 51 -0.60 7.76 19.52
N THR A 52 -0.80 6.66 20.25
CA THR A 52 -0.67 6.63 21.72
C THR A 52 0.35 5.58 22.12
N VAL A 53 1.08 5.88 23.20
CA VAL A 53 1.99 4.96 23.90
C VAL A 53 1.59 4.75 25.36
N ASP A 54 0.53 5.42 25.83
CA ASP A 54 -0.03 5.20 27.17
C ASP A 54 -0.90 3.94 27.13
N VAL A 55 -0.23 2.80 27.28
CA VAL A 55 -0.83 1.49 27.15
C VAL A 55 -0.60 0.68 28.43
N LYS A 56 -1.69 0.16 29.01
CA LYS A 56 -1.68 -0.62 30.25
C LYS A 56 -2.16 -2.04 30.01
N TYR A 57 -1.48 -3.01 30.62
CA TYR A 57 -1.87 -4.41 30.59
C TYR A 57 -2.64 -4.76 31.85
N VAL A 58 -3.89 -5.21 31.69
CA VAL A 58 -4.75 -5.60 32.81
C VAL A 58 -5.41 -6.94 32.48
N ARG A 59 -5.05 -8.00 33.22
CA ARG A 59 -5.71 -9.32 33.15
C ARG A 59 -5.96 -9.80 31.71
N ASN A 60 -4.89 -9.88 30.91
CA ASN A 60 -4.92 -10.29 29.50
C ASN A 60 -5.57 -9.31 28.52
N THR A 61 -5.85 -8.08 28.94
CA THR A 61 -6.36 -7.02 28.07
C THR A 61 -5.38 -5.85 28.00
N ILE A 62 -5.47 -5.12 26.90
CA ILE A 62 -4.78 -3.86 26.69
C ILE A 62 -5.79 -2.73 26.90
N VAL A 63 -5.42 -1.74 27.71
CA VAL A 63 -6.21 -0.53 27.97
C VAL A 63 -5.42 0.69 27.52
N PHE A 64 -6.03 1.55 26.70
CA PHE A 64 -5.36 2.72 26.13
C PHE A 64 -6.35 3.86 25.81
N PRO A 65 -5.93 5.13 25.85
CA PRO A 65 -6.76 6.24 25.42
C PRO A 65 -6.72 6.38 23.89
N CYS A 66 -7.86 6.68 23.27
CA CYS A 66 -7.95 6.98 21.84
C CYS A 66 -7.04 8.18 21.50
N PRO A 67 -6.11 8.07 20.53
CA PRO A 67 -5.25 9.19 20.10
C PRO A 67 -6.00 10.41 19.52
N ILE A 68 -7.31 10.27 19.25
CA ILE A 68 -8.15 11.32 18.66
C ILE A 68 -9.04 12.00 19.69
N CYS A 69 -9.79 11.22 20.49
CA CYS A 69 -10.79 11.74 21.43
C CYS A 69 -10.49 11.45 22.91
N ASN A 70 -9.37 10.79 23.22
CA ASN A 70 -8.94 10.42 24.58
C ASN A 70 -9.86 9.47 25.37
N GLU A 71 -10.96 9.00 24.78
CA GLU A 71 -11.80 7.95 25.38
C GLU A 71 -11.02 6.65 25.56
N TRP A 72 -11.25 5.96 26.67
CA TRP A 72 -10.56 4.71 26.98
C TRP A 72 -11.12 3.56 26.13
N ASN A 73 -10.22 2.79 25.53
CA ASN A 73 -10.53 1.62 24.72
C ASN A 73 -9.83 0.40 25.33
N THR A 74 -10.41 -0.77 25.05
CA THR A 74 -9.91 -2.05 25.52
C THR A 74 -9.85 -3.05 24.37
N ALA A 75 -8.80 -3.86 24.33
CA ALA A 75 -8.68 -4.99 23.40
C ALA A 75 -8.24 -6.23 24.17
N ASP A 76 -8.88 -7.38 23.92
CA ASP A 76 -8.39 -8.65 24.47
C ASP A 76 -7.16 -9.09 23.68
N LEU A 77 -6.12 -9.52 24.40
CA LEU A 77 -4.95 -10.09 23.76
C LEU A 77 -5.27 -11.36 22.99
N SER A 78 -6.35 -12.10 23.32
CA SER A 78 -6.77 -13.29 22.55
C SER A 78 -7.07 -12.97 21.09
N ASP A 79 -7.65 -11.80 20.85
CA ASP A 79 -8.23 -11.42 19.56
C ASP A 79 -7.19 -10.85 18.58
N LEU A 80 -5.99 -10.55 19.09
CA LEU A 80 -4.87 -10.08 18.27
C LEU A 80 -4.14 -11.26 17.66
N ASP A 81 -3.72 -11.14 16.40
CA ASP A 81 -2.78 -12.08 15.82
C ASP A 81 -1.40 -11.93 16.50
N PRO A 82 -0.75 -13.08 16.80
CA PRO A 82 0.68 -13.28 16.92
C PRO A 82 1.57 -12.07 16.64
N ILE A 83 1.65 -11.82 15.35
CA ILE A 83 2.71 -11.12 14.66
C ILE A 83 2.11 -9.86 14.04
N MET A 84 0.97 -10.01 13.37
CA MET A 84 0.26 -8.95 12.64
C MET A 84 -0.48 -8.02 13.58
N GLY A 85 -0.99 -8.53 14.70
CA GLY A 85 -1.82 -7.78 15.62
C GLY A 85 -3.28 -7.76 15.19
N GLY A 86 -3.93 -6.61 15.36
CA GLY A 86 -5.35 -6.49 15.02
C GLY A 86 -5.85 -5.07 15.02
N ASP A 87 -7.04 -4.91 14.45
CA ASP A 87 -7.66 -3.62 14.24
C ASP A 87 -8.89 -3.45 15.15
N LEU A 88 -9.03 -2.27 15.75
CA LEU A 88 -10.12 -1.95 16.65
C LEU A 88 -10.74 -0.61 16.26
N MET A 89 -12.05 -0.46 16.40
CA MET A 89 -12.73 0.82 16.22
C MET A 89 -12.98 1.50 17.56
N CYS A 90 -12.74 2.81 17.64
CA CYS A 90 -13.19 3.60 18.77
C CYS A 90 -14.72 3.72 18.78
N LEU A 91 -15.38 3.32 19.86
CA LEU A 91 -16.84 3.43 19.94
C LEU A 91 -17.36 4.87 19.99
N HIS A 92 -16.52 5.82 20.42
CA HIS A 92 -16.92 7.23 20.54
C HIS A 92 -16.75 8.01 19.23
N CYS A 93 -15.53 8.01 18.66
CA CYS A 93 -15.23 8.80 17.46
C CYS A 93 -15.19 7.98 16.15
N GLN A 94 -15.43 6.66 16.22
CA GLN A 94 -15.50 5.74 15.08
C GLN A 94 -14.23 5.71 14.19
N VAL A 95 -13.08 6.14 14.73
CA VAL A 95 -11.78 5.98 14.07
C VAL A 95 -11.29 4.53 14.23
N MET A 96 -10.64 4.00 13.20
CA MET A 96 -9.97 2.69 13.26
C MET A 96 -8.59 2.85 13.88
N PHE A 97 -8.17 1.84 14.63
CA PHE A 97 -6.85 1.70 15.21
C PHE A 97 -6.20 0.44 14.67
N HIS A 98 -4.87 0.48 14.55
CA HIS A 98 -4.07 -0.73 14.43
C HIS A 98 -3.26 -0.92 15.72
N ILE A 99 -3.38 -2.13 16.29
CA ILE A 99 -2.63 -2.58 17.46
C ILE A 99 -1.62 -3.63 16.97
N PRO A 100 -0.31 -3.30 16.92
CA PRO A 100 0.71 -4.24 16.47
C PRO A 100 0.79 -5.53 17.31
N GLY A 101 0.97 -6.66 16.62
CA GLY A 101 1.01 -8.00 17.21
C GLY A 101 2.33 -8.29 17.90
N GLY A 102 3.44 -8.29 17.15
CA GLY A 102 4.82 -8.39 17.65
C GLY A 102 5.11 -9.48 18.69
N TYR A 103 4.44 -10.62 18.61
CA TYR A 103 4.34 -11.66 19.65
C TYR A 103 3.67 -11.16 20.94
N LYS A 104 2.44 -10.71 20.74
CA LYS A 104 1.48 -10.17 21.70
C LYS A 104 2.11 -9.17 22.66
N THR A 105 2.31 -8.02 22.04
CA THR A 105 3.12 -6.92 22.45
C THR A 105 3.18 -6.70 23.90
N LYS A 106 4.42 -6.46 24.35
CA LYS A 106 5.77 -6.88 23.85
C LYS A 106 6.40 -6.74 22.40
N THR A 107 5.97 -5.87 21.47
CA THR A 107 6.63 -5.45 20.21
C THR A 107 8.11 -5.09 20.44
N GLU A 108 8.96 -6.11 20.45
CA GLU A 108 10.43 -6.10 20.52
C GLU A 108 11.07 -5.16 21.57
N LEU A 109 10.40 -5.02 22.74
CA LEU A 109 10.90 -4.63 24.09
C LEU A 109 10.88 -3.15 24.57
N SER A 110 10.07 -2.25 24.00
CA SER A 110 9.65 -0.99 24.68
C SER A 110 8.34 -0.41 24.11
N ASN A 111 7.97 0.82 24.53
CA ASN A 111 6.70 1.54 24.32
C ASN A 111 5.90 1.16 23.05
N LEU A 112 4.91 0.26 23.22
CA LEU A 112 3.89 -0.07 22.22
C LEU A 112 3.23 1.21 21.70
N LYS A 113 3.16 1.33 20.37
CA LYS A 113 2.55 2.46 19.68
C LYS A 113 1.30 1.98 18.96
N ILE A 114 0.13 2.51 19.35
CA ILE A 114 -1.15 2.24 18.70
C ILE A 114 -1.44 3.38 17.73
N TYR A 115 -1.70 3.05 16.47
CA TYR A 115 -1.85 4.02 15.38
C TYR A 115 -3.33 4.25 15.09
N ALA A 116 -3.76 5.51 15.04
CA ALA A 116 -5.12 5.88 14.65
C ALA A 116 -5.18 6.23 13.16
N GLY A 117 -6.26 5.78 12.51
CA GLY A 117 -6.57 6.08 11.12
C GLY A 117 -6.58 7.57 10.83
N LEU A 118 -5.81 7.96 9.82
CA LEU A 118 -5.73 9.31 9.31
C LEU A 118 -6.73 9.47 8.16
N PRO A 119 -7.65 10.46 8.22
CA PRO A 119 -8.54 10.73 7.11
C PRO A 119 -7.80 11.23 5.87
N VAL A 120 -7.89 10.47 4.77
CA VAL A 120 -7.29 10.81 3.48
C VAL A 120 -8.36 10.70 2.40
N ALA A 121 -8.51 11.73 1.57
CA ALA A 121 -9.40 11.63 0.41
C ALA A 121 -8.86 10.56 -0.55
N ILE A 122 -9.70 9.64 -1.04
CA ILE A 122 -9.28 8.51 -1.89
C ILE A 122 -8.43 8.98 -3.07
N ARG A 123 -8.84 10.07 -3.75
CA ARG A 123 -8.10 10.63 -4.90
C ARG A 123 -6.71 11.17 -4.56
N LYS A 124 -6.46 11.49 -3.29
CA LYS A 124 -5.16 11.98 -2.80
C LYS A 124 -4.33 10.85 -2.18
N PHE A 125 -4.88 9.65 -2.05
CA PHE A 125 -4.19 8.52 -1.44
C PHE A 125 -2.86 8.18 -2.12
N PRO A 126 -2.75 8.09 -3.46
CA PRO A 126 -1.48 7.75 -4.10
C PRO A 126 -0.39 8.76 -3.76
N ILE A 127 -0.71 10.06 -3.88
CA ILE A 127 0.23 11.14 -3.52
C ILE A 127 0.61 11.06 -2.04
N PHE A 128 -0.37 10.81 -1.17
CA PHE A 128 -0.13 10.64 0.26
C PHE A 128 0.83 9.49 0.54
N TYR A 129 0.57 8.32 -0.04
CA TYR A 129 1.34 7.09 0.17
C TYR A 129 2.79 7.23 -0.31
N TRP A 130 2.99 7.66 -1.56
CA TRP A 130 4.31 7.79 -2.17
C TRP A 130 5.16 8.96 -1.64
N ASN A 131 4.59 9.82 -0.79
CA ASN A 131 5.33 10.87 -0.10
C ASN A 131 5.40 10.63 1.41
N HIS A 132 4.89 9.49 1.89
CA HIS A 132 4.89 9.19 3.31
C HIS A 132 6.32 8.81 3.75
N PRO A 133 6.88 9.41 4.83
CA PRO A 133 8.26 9.18 5.24
C PRO A 133 8.62 7.69 5.41
N THR A 134 7.78 6.92 6.11
CA THR A 134 7.98 5.47 6.30
C THR A 134 8.03 4.70 4.98
N ILE A 135 7.24 5.11 3.98
CA ILE A 135 7.22 4.44 2.66
C ILE A 135 8.50 4.76 1.90
N ASN A 136 8.94 6.02 1.93
CA ASN A 136 10.18 6.44 1.28
C ASN A 136 11.39 5.72 1.88
N GLU A 137 11.47 5.60 3.21
CA GLU A 137 12.54 4.88 3.89
C GLU A 137 12.62 3.39 3.47
N LEU A 138 11.46 2.74 3.29
CA LEU A 138 11.39 1.36 2.81
C LEU A 138 11.72 1.22 1.31
N ASP A 139 11.37 2.22 0.48
CA ASP A 139 11.72 2.26 -0.95
C ASP A 139 13.22 2.45 -1.15
N GLU A 140 13.85 3.34 -0.37
CA GLU A 140 15.30 3.54 -0.35
C GLU A 140 16.05 2.25 0.03
N GLN A 141 15.44 1.39 0.86
CA GLN A 141 15.98 0.08 1.26
C GLN A 141 15.60 -1.06 0.28
N GLY A 142 14.74 -0.81 -0.71
CA GLY A 142 14.31 -1.84 -1.67
C GLY A 142 13.36 -2.91 -1.12
N ILE A 143 12.70 -2.66 0.01
CA ILE A 143 11.90 -3.63 0.77
C ILE A 143 10.40 -3.26 0.84
N THR A 144 9.91 -2.45 -0.09
CA THR A 144 8.54 -1.95 -0.11
C THR A 144 7.47 -3.03 -0.17
N GLY A 145 7.76 -4.22 -0.70
CA GLY A 145 6.82 -5.33 -0.74
C GLY A 145 6.30 -5.78 0.63
N ILE A 146 7.06 -5.57 1.69
CA ILE A 146 6.71 -5.97 3.07
C ILE A 146 5.50 -5.19 3.60
N ILE A 147 5.30 -3.95 3.14
CA ILE A 147 4.26 -3.06 3.66
C ILE A 147 2.84 -3.57 3.37
N ILE A 148 2.66 -4.41 2.33
CA ILE A 148 1.36 -5.03 1.97
C ILE A 148 0.76 -5.75 3.18
N GLN A 149 1.62 -6.39 3.99
CA GLN A 149 1.17 -7.20 5.10
C GLN A 149 1.37 -6.48 6.44
N TYR A 150 2.48 -5.77 6.62
CA TYR A 150 2.92 -5.37 7.97
C TYR A 150 2.88 -3.87 8.27
N GLY A 151 2.34 -3.04 7.37
CA GLY A 151 2.37 -1.60 7.64
C GLY A 151 1.40 -0.72 6.88
N LEU A 152 0.47 -1.26 6.09
CA LEU A 152 -0.56 -0.48 5.42
C LEU A 152 -1.94 -1.09 5.61
N TRP A 153 -2.84 -0.29 6.18
CA TRP A 153 -4.27 -0.58 6.23
C TRP A 153 -5.07 0.62 5.76
N GLY A 154 -6.16 0.36 5.04
CA GLY A 154 -7.08 1.41 4.59
C GLY A 154 -8.51 0.97 4.77
N TYR A 155 -9.29 1.80 5.45
CA TYR A 155 -10.71 1.55 5.70
C TYR A 155 -11.55 2.66 5.09
N CYS A 156 -12.76 2.35 4.65
CA CYS A 156 -13.72 3.41 4.36
C CYS A 156 -14.11 4.12 5.67
N GLN A 157 -14.02 5.45 5.73
CA GLN A 157 -14.39 6.18 6.95
C GLN A 157 -15.87 6.00 7.35
N LYS A 158 -16.75 5.72 6.39
CA LYS A 158 -18.21 5.65 6.64
C LYS A 158 -18.70 4.25 6.95
N CYS A 159 -18.29 3.25 6.18
CA CYS A 159 -18.76 1.87 6.33
C CYS A 159 -17.70 0.92 6.87
N HIS A 160 -16.50 1.44 7.17
CA HIS A 160 -15.38 0.70 7.77
C HIS A 160 -14.91 -0.53 6.98
N HIS A 161 -15.32 -0.64 5.71
CA HIS A 161 -14.83 -1.67 4.80
C HIS A 161 -13.31 -1.55 4.66
N GLN A 162 -12.59 -2.63 4.96
CA GLN A 162 -11.15 -2.73 4.79
C GLN A 162 -10.83 -3.07 3.34
N PHE A 163 -10.02 -2.22 2.70
CA PHE A 163 -9.54 -2.46 1.35
C PHE A 163 -8.31 -3.37 1.36
N SER A 164 -8.13 -4.15 0.29
CA SER A 164 -6.91 -4.93 0.07
C SER A 164 -5.71 -4.00 0.01
N ALA A 165 -4.65 -4.33 0.76
CA ALA A 165 -3.41 -3.57 0.74
C ALA A 165 -2.75 -3.59 -0.65
N ALA A 166 -2.88 -4.70 -1.39
CA ALA A 166 -2.41 -4.80 -2.76
C ALA A 166 -3.14 -3.82 -3.68
N VAL A 167 -4.45 -3.63 -3.50
CA VAL A 167 -5.23 -2.64 -4.26
C VAL A 167 -4.79 -1.22 -3.90
N LEU A 168 -4.60 -0.93 -2.62
CA LEU A 168 -4.18 0.40 -2.16
C LEU A 168 -2.82 0.79 -2.76
N MET A 169 -1.82 -0.09 -2.67
CA MET A 169 -0.46 0.20 -3.15
C MET A 169 -0.37 0.37 -4.67
N ASN A 170 -1.19 -0.39 -5.42
CA ASN A 170 -1.24 -0.30 -6.88
C ASN A 170 -2.23 0.75 -7.38
N LEU A 171 -2.77 1.61 -6.50
CA LEU A 171 -3.67 2.67 -6.91
C LEU A 171 -2.89 3.70 -7.74
N PRO A 172 -3.26 3.92 -9.01
CA PRO A 172 -2.46 4.76 -9.91
C PRO A 172 -2.44 6.21 -9.45
N GLN A 173 -1.31 6.90 -9.63
CA GLN A 173 -1.18 8.31 -9.27
C GLN A 173 -1.98 9.22 -10.21
N THR A 174 -2.12 8.80 -11.46
CA THR A 174 -2.82 9.52 -12.51
C THR A 174 -3.90 8.65 -13.17
N ALA A 175 -4.92 9.30 -13.73
CA ALA A 175 -6.03 8.58 -14.36
C ALA A 175 -5.61 7.74 -15.59
N GLY A 176 -4.48 8.08 -16.22
CA GLY A 176 -3.97 7.46 -17.45
C GLY A 176 -3.08 6.23 -17.24
N GLU A 177 -2.68 5.93 -16.02
CA GLU A 177 -1.89 4.73 -15.72
C GLU A 177 -2.71 3.45 -15.96
N VAL A 178 -2.07 2.48 -16.62
CA VAL A 178 -2.66 1.18 -16.92
C VAL A 178 -2.49 0.27 -15.70
N VAL A 179 -3.60 -0.25 -15.20
CA VAL A 179 -3.60 -1.24 -14.12
C VAL A 179 -3.77 -2.62 -14.73
N ASP A 180 -2.88 -3.55 -14.40
CA ASP A 180 -3.10 -4.95 -14.72
C ASP A 180 -4.11 -5.55 -13.74
N TYR A 181 -5.30 -5.86 -14.24
CA TYR A 181 -6.36 -6.47 -13.45
C TYR A 181 -6.24 -7.99 -13.37
N ARG A 182 -5.34 -8.63 -14.13
CA ARG A 182 -5.26 -10.10 -14.23
C ARG A 182 -4.73 -10.76 -12.95
N SER A 183 -3.97 -10.02 -12.15
CA SER A 183 -3.44 -10.47 -10.86
C SER A 183 -4.39 -10.24 -9.69
N LEU A 184 -5.53 -9.57 -9.91
CA LEU A 184 -6.49 -9.21 -8.87
C LEU A 184 -7.61 -10.24 -8.77
N SER A 185 -8.01 -10.57 -7.54
CA SER A 185 -9.26 -11.31 -7.30
C SER A 185 -10.50 -10.50 -7.73
N SER A 186 -11.67 -11.15 -7.78
CA SER A 186 -12.93 -10.49 -8.14
C SER A 186 -13.21 -9.26 -7.28
N ASP A 187 -12.94 -9.38 -5.99
CA ASP A 187 -13.26 -8.35 -5.01
C ASP A 187 -12.25 -7.19 -5.11
N GLU A 188 -10.97 -7.52 -5.28
CA GLU A 188 -9.92 -6.53 -5.51
C GLU A 188 -10.11 -5.77 -6.82
N MET A 189 -10.63 -6.41 -7.86
CA MET A 189 -11.00 -5.72 -9.09
C MET A 189 -12.11 -4.68 -8.86
N VAL A 190 -13.11 -5.01 -8.03
CA VAL A 190 -14.21 -4.08 -7.67
C VAL A 190 -13.68 -2.91 -6.86
N GLU A 191 -12.81 -3.19 -5.88
CA GLU A 191 -12.14 -2.17 -5.08
C GLU A 191 -11.29 -1.25 -5.95
N MET A 192 -10.41 -1.80 -6.79
CA MET A 192 -9.52 -1.06 -7.67
C MET A 192 -10.30 -0.13 -8.60
N LYS A 193 -11.37 -0.63 -9.25
CA LYS A 193 -12.23 0.20 -10.12
C LYS A 193 -12.87 1.36 -9.36
N SER A 194 -13.38 1.11 -8.16
CA SER A 194 -14.10 2.11 -7.36
C SER A 194 -13.15 3.15 -6.76
N LEU A 195 -11.99 2.73 -6.26
CA LEU A 195 -10.97 3.61 -5.72
C LEU A 195 -10.39 4.53 -6.81
N ARG A 196 -10.19 4.04 -8.04
CA ARG A 196 -9.81 4.90 -9.19
C ARG A 196 -10.81 6.02 -9.46
N GLN A 197 -12.09 5.78 -9.21
CA GLN A 197 -13.14 6.82 -9.34
C GLN A 197 -13.17 7.78 -8.14
N GLY A 198 -12.47 7.43 -7.06
CA GLY A 198 -12.38 8.21 -5.84
C GLY A 198 -13.47 7.90 -4.82
N SER A 199 -14.01 6.68 -4.81
CA SER A 199 -15.14 6.30 -3.95
C SER A 199 -15.05 4.86 -3.44
N CYS A 200 -15.60 4.62 -2.25
CA CYS A 200 -15.82 3.27 -1.71
C CYS A 200 -16.93 2.53 -2.51
N PRO A 201 -16.72 1.26 -2.92
CA PRO A 201 -17.72 0.50 -3.66
C PRO A 201 -19.03 0.26 -2.89
N TYR A 202 -18.97 0.20 -1.56
CA TYR A 202 -20.10 -0.22 -0.73
C TYR A 202 -21.00 0.93 -0.25
N CYS A 203 -20.46 2.15 -0.12
CA CYS A 203 -21.22 3.28 0.40
C CYS A 203 -20.96 4.61 -0.33
N SER A 204 -20.16 4.58 -1.40
CA SER A 204 -19.77 5.73 -2.24
C SER A 204 -19.05 6.86 -1.50
N HIS A 205 -18.67 6.65 -0.24
CA HIS A 205 -17.92 7.64 0.54
C HIS A 205 -16.51 7.84 -0.03
N ARG A 206 -15.96 9.05 0.13
CA ARG A 206 -14.76 9.50 -0.58
C ARG A 206 -13.51 9.61 0.29
N ILE A 207 -13.61 9.22 1.56
CA ILE A 207 -12.54 9.36 2.54
C ILE A 207 -12.17 7.97 3.07
N LEU A 208 -10.87 7.70 3.06
CA LEU A 208 -10.22 6.57 3.72
C LEU A 208 -9.77 6.97 5.11
N LEU A 209 -9.84 6.04 6.05
CA LEU A 209 -9.02 6.03 7.25
C LEU A 209 -7.80 5.19 6.92
N VAL A 210 -6.67 5.85 6.71
CA VAL A 210 -5.41 5.19 6.34
C VAL A 210 -4.55 5.05 7.58
N ILE A 211 -3.99 3.87 7.78
CA ILE A 211 -3.01 3.60 8.83
C ILE A 211 -1.73 3.15 8.14
N ILE A 212 -0.66 3.92 8.33
CA ILE A 212 0.70 3.49 8.01
C ILE A 212 1.44 3.35 9.33
N SER A 213 1.91 2.14 9.62
CA SER A 213 2.71 1.86 10.82
C SER A 213 4.17 1.65 10.47
N ASP A 214 5.01 1.74 11.49
CA ASP A 214 6.39 1.32 11.39
C ASP A 214 6.40 -0.22 11.19
N VAL A 215 7.22 -0.71 10.25
CA VAL A 215 7.36 -2.16 10.00
C VAL A 215 8.37 -2.73 11.00
N PRO A 216 8.05 -3.82 11.72
CA PRO A 216 8.98 -4.37 12.71
C PRO A 216 10.28 -4.87 12.08
N HIS A 217 11.41 -4.62 12.76
CA HIS A 217 12.74 -4.99 12.25
C HIS A 217 12.89 -6.49 11.95
N TYR A 218 12.28 -7.38 12.74
CA TYR A 218 12.36 -8.82 12.49
C TYR A 218 11.71 -9.21 11.16
N VAL A 219 10.70 -8.47 10.70
CA VAL A 219 10.05 -8.68 9.39
C VAL A 219 10.99 -8.21 8.29
N ILE A 220 11.61 -7.04 8.46
CA ILE A 220 12.59 -6.49 7.52
C ILE A 220 13.75 -7.47 7.31
N SER A 221 14.38 -7.92 8.41
CA SER A 221 15.52 -8.85 8.35
C SER A 221 15.15 -10.21 7.75
N ALA A 222 13.93 -10.71 7.98
CA ALA A 222 13.48 -11.95 7.36
C ALA A 222 13.35 -11.81 5.83
N SER A 223 12.89 -10.66 5.35
CA SER A 223 12.75 -10.36 3.92
C SER A 223 14.09 -10.20 3.22
N GLU A 224 15.06 -9.53 3.85
CA GLU A 224 16.43 -9.38 3.30
C GLU A 224 17.11 -10.74 3.14
N ASN A 225 16.98 -11.63 4.14
CA ASN A 225 17.52 -12.98 4.08
C ASN A 225 16.87 -13.84 2.98
N LEU A 226 15.61 -13.57 2.64
CA LEU A 226 14.95 -14.23 1.51
C LEU A 226 15.51 -13.72 0.19
N ALA A 227 15.73 -12.41 0.01
CA ALA A 227 16.27 -11.85 -1.23
C ALA A 227 17.66 -12.41 -1.58
N HIS A 228 18.54 -12.59 -0.60
CA HIS A 228 19.88 -13.16 -0.83
C HIS A 228 19.90 -14.63 -1.26
N ARG A 229 18.86 -15.41 -0.93
CA ARG A 229 18.77 -16.82 -1.37
C ARG A 229 18.47 -16.99 -2.85
N TRP A 230 17.96 -15.96 -3.52
CA TRP A 230 17.67 -16.01 -4.96
C TRP A 230 18.86 -15.57 -5.82
N GLU A 231 19.94 -15.06 -5.21
CA GLU A 231 21.18 -14.69 -5.90
C GLU A 231 22.23 -15.82 -5.90
N GLU A 232 21.99 -16.90 -5.14
CA GLU A 232 22.90 -18.05 -5.02
C GLU A 232 22.54 -19.26 -5.91
N ASP A 233 21.44 -19.19 -6.67
CA ASP A 233 21.01 -20.19 -7.67
C ASP A 233 21.16 -19.67 -9.11
#